data_AF-A0A933GID8-F1
#
_entry.id   AF-A0A933GID8-F1
#
_cell.length_a   1.000
_cell.length_b   1.000
_cell.length_c   1.000
_cell.angle_alpha   90.00
_cell.angle_beta   90.00
_cell.angle_gamma   90.00
#
_symmetry.space_group_name_H-M   'P 1'
#
loop_
_entity.id
_entity.type
_entity.pdbx_description
1 polymer ?
#
loop_
_entity_poly.entity_id
_entity_poly.type
_entity_poly.pdbx_seq_one_letter_code
_entity_poly.pdbx_strand_id
1 'polypeptide(L)'
;MLQGVRCHECGKLSLDAGQPCPFCGSQDGSLVALSGRGRLLSWTVIRVAPGRYAAEAPYAVGLLELPEGLRLTARLAADPEQLTAGQAVAFASLDPARGPIFTPA
;
A
#
# COMPACT_ATOMS: atom_id res chain seq x y z
N MET A 1 2.46 3.58 11.48
CA MET A 1 2.87 4.61 10.51
C MET A 1 3.26 3.91 9.21
N LEU A 2 2.97 4.51 8.05
CA LEU A 2 3.42 3.98 6.76
C LEU A 2 4.79 4.58 6.44
N GLN A 3 5.75 3.74 6.02
CA GLN A 3 7.13 4.14 5.76
C GLN A 3 7.54 3.80 4.33
N GLY A 4 8.41 4.61 3.76
CA GLY A 4 9.18 4.33 2.55
C GLY A 4 10.67 4.54 2.80
N VAL A 5 11.50 4.30 1.79
CA VAL A 5 12.94 4.54 1.83
C VAL A 5 13.31 5.61 0.83
N ARG A 6 14.02 6.65 1.30
CA ARG A 6 14.65 7.65 0.44
C ARG A 6 16.13 7.34 0.31
N CYS A 7 16.59 7.10 -0.91
CA CYS A 7 18.00 6.90 -1.22
C CYS A 7 18.75 8.23 -1.10
N HIS A 8 19.91 8.23 -0.44
CA HIS A 8 20.73 9.45 -0.28
C HIS A 8 21.53 9.79 -1.54
N GLU A 9 21.86 8.79 -2.36
CA GLU A 9 22.62 8.97 -3.62
C GLU A 9 21.76 9.58 -4.74
N CYS A 10 20.60 8.99 -5.05
CA CYS A 10 19.78 9.45 -6.17
C CYS A 10 18.53 10.25 -5.74
N GLY A 11 18.28 10.39 -4.44
CA GLY A 11 17.14 11.12 -3.89
C GLY A 11 15.76 10.50 -4.13
N LYS A 12 15.68 9.38 -4.87
CA LYS A 12 14.42 8.70 -5.20
C LYS A 12 13.85 7.97 -3.99
N LEU A 13 12.53 7.81 -4.03
CA LEU A 13 11.72 7.19 -2.99
C LEU A 13 11.22 5.81 -3.47
N SER A 14 11.25 4.80 -2.60
CA SER A 14 10.69 3.46 -2.83
C SER A 14 10.02 2.90 -1.56
N LEU A 15 9.40 1.73 -1.67
CA LEU A 15 8.80 0.99 -0.54
C LEU A 15 9.65 -0.22 -0.10
N ASP A 16 10.79 -0.45 -0.76
CA ASP A 16 11.63 -1.64 -0.59
C ASP A 16 12.62 -1.47 0.58
N ALA A 17 12.07 -1.45 1.80
CA ALA A 17 12.89 -1.36 3.01
C ALA A 17 13.88 -2.54 3.12
N GLY A 18 15.15 -2.23 3.34
CA GLY A 18 16.20 -3.23 3.52
C GLY A 18 16.70 -3.90 2.23
N GLN A 19 16.38 -3.35 1.06
CA GLN A 19 16.93 -3.77 -0.23
C GLN A 19 17.77 -2.64 -0.84
N PRO A 20 18.76 -2.95 -1.71
CA PRO A 20 19.44 -1.94 -2.49
C PRO A 20 18.45 -1.09 -3.29
N CYS A 21 18.78 0.19 -3.46
CA CYS A 21 17.95 1.14 -4.19
C CYS A 21 17.63 0.59 -5.59
N PRO A 22 16.36 0.41 -5.96
CA PRO A 22 15.99 -0.21 -7.24
C PRO A 22 16.34 0.66 -8.46
N PHE A 23 16.75 1.91 -8.23
CA PHE A 23 17.07 2.88 -9.28
C PHE A 23 18.56 3.04 -9.56
N CYS A 24 19.42 2.85 -8.56
CA CYS A 24 20.88 3.06 -8.70
C CYS A 24 21.74 2.00 -8.02
N GLY A 25 21.16 1.05 -7.28
CA GLY A 25 21.87 -0.02 -6.59
C GLY A 25 22.55 0.38 -5.26
N SER A 26 22.46 1.65 -4.85
CA SER A 26 23.02 2.09 -3.57
C SER A 26 22.33 1.42 -2.38
N GLN A 27 23.09 1.06 -1.36
CA GLN A 27 22.57 0.58 -0.08
C GLN A 27 22.34 1.73 0.92
N ASP A 28 22.68 2.96 0.54
CA ASP A 28 22.55 4.13 1.39
C ASP A 28 21.17 4.78 1.22
N GLY A 29 20.36 4.65 2.26
CA GLY A 29 19.01 5.18 2.30
C GLY A 29 18.45 5.22 3.72
N SER A 30 17.47 6.10 3.91
CA SER A 30 16.83 6.31 5.22
C SER A 30 15.33 6.09 5.14
N LEU A 31 14.76 5.55 6.22
CA LEU A 31 13.32 5.43 6.37
C LEU A 31 12.69 6.82 6.49
N VAL A 32 11.64 7.06 5.71
CA VAL A 32 10.85 8.29 5.75
C VAL A 32 9.39 7.94 6.00
N ALA A 33 8.73 8.76 6.83
CA ALA A 33 7.30 8.64 7.02
C ALA A 33 6.55 9.13 5.77
N LEU A 34 5.59 8.34 5.31
CA LEU A 34 4.68 8.70 4.23
C LEU A 34 3.41 9.31 4.83
N SER A 35 2.72 10.14 4.06
CA SER A 35 1.49 10.82 4.53
C SER A 35 0.37 9.86 4.91
N GLY A 36 0.43 8.61 4.44
CA GLY A 36 -0.62 7.62 4.64
C GLY A 36 -1.91 7.95 3.89
N ARG A 37 -1.94 9.00 3.08
CA ARG A 37 -3.07 9.32 2.20
C ARG A 37 -2.84 8.67 0.84
N GLY A 38 -3.91 8.27 0.17
CA GLY A 38 -3.81 7.72 -1.17
C GLY A 38 -5.08 7.89 -1.96
N ARG A 39 -5.01 7.48 -3.23
CA ARG A 39 -6.12 7.41 -4.16
C ARG A 39 -6.25 5.98 -4.68
N LEU A 40 -7.46 5.44 -4.65
CA LEU A 40 -7.74 4.11 -5.20
C LEU A 40 -7.75 4.18 -6.73
N LEU A 41 -6.78 3.53 -7.39
CA LEU A 41 -6.73 3.50 -8.85
C LEU A 41 -7.58 2.38 -9.43
N SER A 42 -7.47 1.18 -8.86
CA SER A 42 -8.17 -0.03 -9.27
C SER A 42 -8.22 -1.01 -8.10
N TRP A 43 -9.14 -1.97 -8.11
CA TRP A 43 -9.22 -3.02 -7.09
C TRP A 43 -9.70 -4.33 -7.69
N THR A 44 -9.42 -5.41 -6.96
CA THR A 44 -10.02 -6.72 -7.18
C THR A 44 -10.74 -7.17 -5.91
N VAL A 45 -11.87 -7.85 -6.10
CA VAL A 45 -12.65 -8.43 -4.99
C VAL A 45 -12.37 -9.92 -4.95
N ILE A 46 -11.70 -10.36 -3.88
CA ILE A 46 -11.44 -11.77 -3.64
C ILE A 46 -12.69 -12.37 -3.01
N ARG A 47 -13.52 -13.00 -3.85
CA ARG A 47 -14.78 -13.65 -3.44
C ARG A 47 -14.59 -15.09 -2.95
N VAL A 48 -13.57 -15.78 -3.48
CA VAL A 48 -13.16 -17.11 -3.01
C VAL A 48 -11.72 -17.00 -2.54
N ALA A 49 -11.53 -16.95 -1.22
CA ALA A 49 -10.23 -16.71 -0.62
C ALA A 49 -9.48 -18.03 -0.32
N PRO A 50 -8.13 -18.00 -0.27
CA PRO A 50 -7.34 -19.10 0.27
C PRO A 50 -7.77 -19.44 1.70
N GLY A 51 -7.60 -20.71 2.12
CA GLY A 51 -8.11 -21.21 3.40
C GLY A 51 -7.80 -20.32 4.62
N ARG A 52 -6.57 -19.80 4.72
CA ARG A 52 -6.17 -18.89 5.81
C ARG A 52 -6.96 -17.56 5.90
N TYR A 53 -7.64 -17.17 4.82
CA TYR A 53 -8.42 -15.94 4.71
C TYR A 53 -9.89 -16.21 4.33
N ALA A 54 -10.34 -17.46 4.39
CA ALA A 54 -11.69 -17.85 3.97
C ALA A 54 -12.79 -17.09 4.74
N ALA A 55 -12.59 -16.90 6.05
CA ALA A 55 -13.51 -16.16 6.91
C ALA A 55 -13.58 -14.65 6.62
N GLU A 56 -12.66 -14.13 5.82
CA GLU A 56 -12.59 -12.71 5.46
C GLU A 56 -13.20 -12.41 4.10
N ALA A 57 -13.61 -13.45 3.35
CA ALA A 57 -14.24 -13.27 2.05
C ALA A 57 -15.69 -12.76 2.20
N PRO A 58 -16.16 -11.83 1.34
CA PRO A 58 -15.39 -11.14 0.30
C PRO A 58 -14.54 -9.99 0.87
N TYR A 59 -13.33 -9.80 0.33
CA TYR A 59 -12.51 -8.63 0.64
C TYR A 59 -11.88 -8.02 -0.61
N ALA A 60 -11.54 -6.73 -0.53
CA ALA A 60 -10.91 -6.02 -1.62
C ALA A 60 -9.41 -5.81 -1.41
N VAL A 61 -8.66 -5.93 -2.51
CA VAL A 61 -7.26 -5.55 -2.61
C VAL A 61 -7.15 -4.47 -3.68
N GLY A 62 -6.65 -3.29 -3.29
CA GLY A 62 -6.58 -2.11 -4.12
C GLY A 62 -5.15 -1.79 -4.56
N LEU A 63 -5.02 -1.29 -5.79
CA LEU A 63 -3.86 -0.55 -6.27
C LEU A 63 -4.04 0.92 -5.90
N LEU A 64 -3.17 1.43 -5.04
CA LEU A 64 -3.23 2.78 -4.51
C LEU A 64 -2.11 3.63 -5.08
N GLU A 65 -2.39 4.92 -5.29
CA GLU A 65 -1.40 5.95 -5.59
C GLU A 65 -1.30 6.91 -4.41
N LEU A 66 -0.09 7.07 -3.88
CA LEU A 66 0.20 8.01 -2.80
C LEU A 66 0.62 9.38 -3.38
N PRO A 67 0.37 10.50 -2.67
CA PRO A 67 0.81 11.83 -3.08
C PRO A 67 2.33 11.94 -3.33
N GLU A 68 3.12 11.10 -2.69
CA GLU A 68 4.58 11.03 -2.85
C GLU A 68 5.02 10.40 -4.19
N GLY A 69 4.08 10.03 -5.06
CA GLY A 69 4.35 9.42 -6.38
C GLY A 69 4.59 7.91 -6.34
N LEU A 70 4.39 7.29 -5.17
CA LEU A 70 4.49 5.84 -4.98
C LEU A 70 3.18 5.15 -5.31
N ARG A 71 3.28 3.90 -5.76
CA ARG A 71 2.14 3.00 -5.92
C ARG A 71 2.34 1.75 -5.09
N LEU A 72 1.28 1.27 -4.47
CA LEU A 72 1.31 0.02 -3.73
C LEU A 72 0.00 -0.74 -3.84
N THR A 73 0.10 -2.04 -3.58
CA THR A 73 -1.05 -2.92 -3.38
C THR A 73 -1.34 -3.02 -1.90
N ALA A 74 -2.59 -2.80 -1.49
CA ALA A 74 -3.01 -2.82 -0.09
C ALA A 74 -4.40 -3.43 0.07
N ARG A 75 -4.72 -3.92 1.28
CA ARG A 75 -6.10 -4.31 1.60
C ARG A 75 -6.95 -3.08 1.87
N LEU A 76 -8.22 -3.17 1.48
CA LEU A 76 -9.21 -2.15 1.76
C LEU A 76 -10.16 -2.66 2.84
N ALA A 77 -10.19 -1.97 3.98
CA ALA A 77 -11.14 -2.20 5.06
C ALA A 77 -12.44 -1.42 4.77
N ALA A 78 -13.19 -1.92 3.80
CA ALA A 78 -14.50 -1.40 3.38
C ALA A 78 -15.32 -2.49 2.72
N ASP A 79 -16.62 -2.23 2.57
CA ASP A 79 -17.48 -3.04 1.71
C ASP A 79 -16.97 -2.95 0.25
N PRO A 80 -16.56 -4.08 -0.37
CA PRO A 80 -16.02 -4.10 -1.72
C PRO A 80 -16.99 -3.56 -2.78
N GLU A 81 -18.30 -3.64 -2.54
CA GLU A 81 -19.34 -3.17 -3.47
C GLU A 81 -19.48 -1.64 -3.47
N GLN A 82 -18.95 -0.96 -2.45
CA GLN A 82 -19.03 0.51 -2.29
C GLN A 82 -17.77 1.23 -2.79
N LEU A 83 -16.78 0.49 -3.30
CA LEU A 83 -15.53 1.06 -3.77
C LEU A 83 -15.73 1.78 -5.11
N THR A 84 -15.11 2.96 -5.23
CA THR A 84 -15.14 3.76 -6.46
C THR A 84 -13.72 4.14 -6.88
N ALA A 85 -13.45 4.11 -8.19
CA ALA A 85 -12.18 4.54 -8.74
C ALA A 85 -11.96 6.04 -8.49
N GLY A 86 -10.73 6.40 -8.09
CA GLY A 86 -10.36 7.77 -7.78
C GLY A 86 -10.72 8.23 -6.37
N GLN A 87 -11.42 7.43 -5.56
CA GLN A 87 -11.77 7.83 -4.20
C GLN A 87 -10.53 7.97 -3.30
N ALA A 88 -10.62 8.87 -2.33
CA ALA A 88 -9.59 9.07 -1.33
C ALA A 88 -9.57 7.88 -0.35
N VAL A 89 -8.38 7.49 0.06
CA VAL A 89 -8.16 6.46 1.08
C VAL A 89 -7.11 6.92 2.08
N ALA A 90 -7.18 6.39 3.30
CA ALA A 90 -6.25 6.65 4.38
C ALA A 90 -5.70 5.35 4.96
N PHE A 91 -4.41 5.36 5.29
CA PHE A 91 -3.72 4.26 5.95
C PHE A 91 -4.27 4.10 7.36
N ALA A 92 -4.78 2.91 7.66
CA ALA A 92 -5.33 2.58 8.97
C ALA A 92 -4.30 1.86 9.83
N SER A 93 -3.71 0.78 9.30
CA SER A 93 -2.78 -0.06 10.05
C SER A 93 -1.88 -0.90 9.14
N LEU A 94 -0.80 -1.44 9.71
CA LEU A 94 0.04 -2.44 9.08
C LEU A 94 -0.19 -3.77 9.78
N ASP A 95 -0.71 -4.74 9.05
CA ASP A 95 -0.92 -6.09 9.55
C ASP A 95 0.24 -7.01 9.08
N PRO A 96 0.91 -7.74 9.98
CA PRO A 96 2.05 -8.58 9.59
C PRO A 96 1.74 -9.68 8.56
N ALA A 97 0.51 -10.19 8.52
CA ALA A 97 0.09 -11.26 7.63
C ALA A 97 -0.55 -10.74 6.33
N ARG A 98 -1.21 -9.58 6.40
CA ARG A 98 -2.00 -9.00 5.30
C ARG A 98 -1.32 -7.82 4.61
N GLY A 99 -0.27 -7.26 5.21
CA GLY A 99 0.39 -6.04 4.76
C GLY A 99 -0.41 -4.78 5.13
N PRO A 100 -0.24 -3.68 4.38
CA PRO A 100 -0.88 -2.41 4.69
C PRO A 100 -2.40 -2.47 4.48
N ILE A 101 -3.14 -1.87 5.41
CA ILE A 101 -4.59 -1.74 5.38
C ILE A 101 -4.96 -0.27 5.23
N PHE A 102 -5.83 0.02 4.27
CA PHE A 102 -6.38 1.34 4.01
C PHE A 102 -7.90 1.32 4.14
N THR A 103 -8.49 2.45 4.52
CA THR A 103 -9.94 2.68 4.52
C THR A 103 -10.27 3.80 3.54
N PRO A 104 -11.46 3.82 2.91
CA PRO A 104 -12.01 5.03 2.32
C PRO A 104 -11.99 6.18 3.33
N ALA A 105 -11.72 7.39 2.85
CA ALA A 105 -11.63 8.61 3.66
C ALA A 105 -12.89 9.47 3.51
#